data_AF-A0A7W1TFU0-F1
#
_entry.id   AF-A0A7W1TFU0-F1
#
_cell.length_a   1.000
_cell.length_b   1.000
_cell.length_c   1.000
_cell.angle_alpha   90.00
_cell.angle_beta   90.00
_cell.angle_gamma   90.00
#
_symmetry.space_group_name_H-M   'P 1'
#
loop_
_entity.id
_entity.type
_entity.pdbx_description
1 polymer ?
#
loop_
_entity_poly.entity_id
_entity_poly.type
_entity_poly.pdbx_seq_one_letter_code
_entity_poly.pdbx_strand_id
1 'polypeptide(L)'
;MMGGRNAIVVAALGLLAVVLWGALRLGSAQATLAAASARALSADHDLDRLARLRAHEAHIVSRSVPDTDLVSRIQQALVAAGLPTTAFSGIQPLGDQLDPVSHVQQRSLQLRLNSLAPAELGAWLAAWLTPDQPWRVQGLALAHPQDPGGGTTLDSNRFAVTVTLLMRSLEDSP
;
A
#
# COMPACT_ATOMS: atom_id res chain seq x y z
N MET A 1 10.71 85.57 -19.45
CA MET A 1 10.46 84.35 -20.24
C MET A 1 11.46 83.26 -19.83
N MET A 2 11.19 82.53 -18.74
CA MET A 2 12.02 81.43 -18.22
C MET A 2 11.06 80.38 -17.64
N GLY A 3 10.43 79.58 -18.49
CA GLY A 3 9.46 78.56 -18.06
C GLY A 3 9.40 77.33 -18.97
N GLY A 4 9.82 77.45 -20.23
CA GLY A 4 9.74 76.35 -21.21
C GLY A 4 10.77 75.25 -21.04
N ARG A 5 11.96 75.52 -20.47
CA ARG A 5 13.04 74.52 -20.36
C ARG A 5 12.76 73.43 -19.32
N ASN A 6 12.05 73.76 -18.23
CA ASN A 6 11.77 72.79 -17.17
C ASN A 6 10.63 71.83 -17.56
N ALA A 7 9.68 72.28 -18.38
CA ALA A 7 8.57 71.44 -18.86
C ALA A 7 9.06 70.28 -19.75
N ILE A 8 10.08 70.53 -20.59
CA ILE A 8 10.62 69.51 -21.50
C ILE A 8 11.38 68.42 -20.72
N VAL A 9 12.12 68.80 -19.69
CA VAL A 9 12.88 67.84 -18.86
C VAL A 9 11.94 66.94 -18.05
N VAL A 10 10.85 67.49 -17.51
CA VAL A 10 9.86 66.71 -16.76
C VAL A 10 9.08 65.76 -17.68
N ALA A 11 8.71 66.20 -18.88
CA ALA A 11 8.04 65.34 -19.86
C ALA A 11 8.94 64.18 -20.34
N ALA A 12 10.23 64.44 -20.54
CA ALA A 12 11.20 63.41 -20.93
C ALA A 12 11.41 62.35 -19.84
N LEU A 13 11.46 62.75 -18.56
CA LEU A 13 11.60 61.82 -17.43
C LEU A 13 10.36 60.93 -17.25
N GLY A 14 9.16 61.48 -17.46
CA GLY A 14 7.91 60.71 -17.39
C GLY A 14 7.83 59.61 -18.44
N LEU A 15 8.24 59.89 -19.68
CA LEU A 15 8.28 58.88 -20.75
C LEU A 15 9.30 57.77 -20.46
N LEU A 16 10.45 58.13 -19.90
CA LEU A 16 11.50 57.16 -19.57
C LEU A 16 11.06 56.18 -18.47
N ALA A 17 10.30 56.66 -17.48
CA ALA A 17 9.74 55.81 -16.43
C ALA A 17 8.71 54.80 -16.95
N VAL A 18 7.86 55.18 -17.91
CA VAL A 18 6.86 54.28 -18.51
C VAL A 18 7.53 53.18 -19.35
N VAL A 19 8.57 53.52 -20.10
CA VAL A 19 9.35 52.54 -20.88
C VAL A 19 10.09 51.57 -19.98
N LEU A 20 10.71 52.04 -18.89
CA LEU A 20 11.39 51.19 -17.92
C LEU A 20 10.42 50.21 -17.23
N TRP A 21 9.24 50.69 -16.85
CA TRP A 21 8.20 49.86 -16.23
C TRP A 21 7.68 48.79 -17.20
N GLY A 22 7.50 49.14 -18.48
CA GLY A 22 7.12 48.19 -19.53
C GLY A 22 8.17 47.11 -19.75
N ALA A 23 9.45 47.48 -19.77
CA ALA A 23 10.56 46.53 -19.95
C ALA A 23 10.70 45.55 -18.78
N LEU A 24 10.56 46.03 -17.53
CA LEU A 24 10.61 45.18 -16.33
C LEU A 24 9.43 44.19 -16.29
N ARG A 25 8.24 44.64 -16.72
CA ARG A 25 7.06 43.77 -16.77
C ARG A 25 7.17 42.68 -17.84
N LEU A 26 7.75 42.99 -19.00
CA LEU A 26 8.02 42.01 -20.05
C LEU A 26 9.02 40.93 -19.59
N GLY A 27 10.07 41.31 -18.85
CA GLY A 27 11.04 40.37 -18.29
C GLY A 27 10.42 39.41 -17.27
N SER A 28 9.51 39.90 -16.43
CA SER A 28 8.81 39.05 -15.45
C SER A 28 7.88 38.02 -16.10
N ALA A 29 7.23 38.35 -17.22
CA ALA A 29 6.37 37.44 -17.96
C ALA A 29 7.17 36.32 -18.65
N GLN A 30 8.35 36.65 -19.19
CA GLN A 30 9.26 35.66 -19.78
C GLN A 30 9.84 34.73 -18.72
N ALA A 31 10.19 35.25 -17.53
CA ALA A 31 10.67 34.43 -16.41
C ALA A 31 9.59 33.45 -15.92
N THR A 32 8.32 33.86 -15.87
CA THR A 32 7.22 32.95 -15.50
C THR A 32 6.98 31.85 -16.53
N LEU A 33 7.17 32.14 -17.82
CA LEU A 33 6.98 31.17 -18.90
C LEU A 33 8.13 30.14 -18.93
N ALA A 34 9.37 30.59 -18.68
CA ALA A 34 10.53 29.73 -18.51
C ALA A 34 10.45 28.85 -17.25
N ALA A 35 9.92 29.39 -16.14
CA ALA A 35 9.70 28.61 -14.91
C ALA A 35 8.58 27.57 -15.08
N ALA A 36 7.54 27.88 -15.85
CA ALA A 36 6.46 26.94 -16.16
C ALA A 36 6.93 25.80 -17.09
N SER A 37 7.74 26.10 -18.11
CA SER A 37 8.29 25.08 -19.00
C SER A 37 9.30 24.17 -18.30
N ALA A 38 10.13 24.71 -17.39
CA ALA A 38 11.03 23.92 -16.57
C ALA A 38 10.27 22.95 -15.64
N ARG A 39 9.14 23.37 -15.07
CA ARG A 39 8.28 22.51 -14.24
C ARG A 39 7.54 21.43 -15.04
N ALA A 40 7.15 21.73 -16.28
CA ALA A 40 6.54 20.74 -17.17
C ALA A 40 7.55 19.63 -17.55
N LEU A 41 8.79 20.01 -17.87
CA LEU A 41 9.86 19.05 -18.20
C LEU A 41 10.27 18.18 -17.01
N SER A 42 10.28 18.73 -15.79
CA SER A 42 10.55 17.94 -14.58
C SER A 42 9.42 16.97 -14.26
N ALA A 43 8.16 17.39 -14.43
CA ALA A 43 7.01 16.51 -14.22
C ALA A 43 6.99 15.34 -15.20
N ASP A 44 7.38 15.57 -16.46
CA ASP A 44 7.48 14.50 -17.46
C ASP A 44 8.56 13.48 -17.08
N HIS A 45 9.73 13.93 -16.61
CA HIS A 45 10.79 13.03 -16.12
C HIS A 45 10.36 12.22 -14.89
N ASP A 46 9.58 12.80 -13.98
CA ASP A 46 9.08 12.10 -12.81
C ASP A 46 8.00 11.08 -13.17
N LEU A 47 7.13 11.39 -14.13
CA LEU A 47 6.14 10.44 -14.67
C LEU A 47 6.81 9.28 -15.39
N ASP A 48 7.86 9.55 -16.17
CA ASP A 48 8.64 8.52 -16.86
C ASP A 48 9.41 7.62 -15.88
N ARG A 49 9.90 8.20 -14.78
CA ARG A 49 10.54 7.46 -13.69
C ARG A 49 9.53 6.62 -12.92
N LEU A 50 8.33 7.13 -12.65
CA LEU A 50 7.23 6.38 -12.04
C LEU A 50 6.72 5.27 -12.95
N ALA A 51 6.63 5.50 -14.27
CA ALA A 51 6.25 4.48 -15.24
C ALA A 51 7.29 3.36 -15.29
N ARG A 52 8.59 3.71 -15.27
CA ARG A 52 9.68 2.74 -15.19
C ARG A 52 9.71 1.99 -13.86
N LEU A 53 9.49 2.66 -12.73
CA LEU A 53 9.38 2.01 -11.42
C LEU A 53 8.17 1.06 -11.37
N ARG A 54 7.00 1.47 -11.88
CA ARG A 54 5.83 0.60 -11.99
C ARG A 54 6.06 -0.57 -12.94
N ALA A 55 6.77 -0.37 -14.06
CA ALA A 55 7.11 -1.46 -14.97
C ALA A 55 8.14 -2.42 -14.36
N HIS A 56 9.09 -1.92 -13.55
CA HIS A 56 10.05 -2.75 -12.82
C HIS A 56 9.39 -3.51 -11.67
N GLU A 57 8.47 -2.88 -10.94
CA GLU A 57 7.62 -3.56 -9.96
C GLU A 57 6.72 -4.60 -10.63
N ALA A 58 6.08 -4.28 -11.76
CA ALA A 58 5.23 -5.22 -12.51
C ALA A 58 6.01 -6.48 -12.96
N HIS A 59 7.30 -6.35 -13.28
CA HIS A 59 8.14 -7.49 -13.66
C HIS A 59 8.58 -8.36 -12.47
N ILE A 60 8.59 -7.84 -11.24
CA ILE A 60 8.84 -8.61 -10.00
C ILE A 60 7.51 -9.16 -9.43
N VAL A 61 6.39 -8.49 -9.70
CA VAL A 61 5.03 -8.80 -9.22
C VAL A 61 4.38 -9.97 -9.96
N SER A 62 4.88 -10.38 -11.13
CA SER A 62 4.29 -11.48 -11.91
C SER A 62 4.43 -12.89 -11.28
N ARG A 63 5.04 -13.04 -10.09
CA ARG A 63 5.13 -14.36 -9.41
C ARG A 63 4.72 -14.42 -7.93
N SER A 64 4.46 -13.31 -7.23
CA SER A 64 4.27 -13.36 -5.76
C SER A 64 3.15 -12.49 -5.19
N VAL A 65 2.06 -12.23 -5.92
CA VAL A 65 0.93 -11.41 -5.41
C VAL A 65 -0.31 -12.23 -5.08
N PRO A 66 -0.29 -12.93 -3.93
CA PRO A 66 -1.52 -13.06 -3.13
C PRO A 66 -1.37 -12.74 -1.64
N ASP A 67 -0.15 -12.55 -1.11
CA ASP A 67 0.06 -12.50 0.34
C ASP A 67 -0.53 -11.25 1.01
N THR A 68 -0.48 -10.10 0.33
CA THR A 68 -1.03 -8.84 0.88
C THR A 68 -2.56 -8.88 1.02
N ASP A 69 -3.26 -9.56 0.11
CA ASP A 69 -4.72 -9.73 0.18
C ASP A 69 -5.12 -10.76 1.25
N LEU A 70 -4.26 -11.74 1.53
CA LEU A 70 -4.54 -12.71 2.59
C LEU A 70 -4.55 -12.05 3.98
N VAL A 71 -3.56 -11.20 4.27
CA VAL A 71 -3.47 -10.53 5.58
C VAL A 71 -4.69 -9.63 5.82
N SER A 72 -5.12 -8.88 4.81
CA SER A 72 -6.30 -8.01 4.92
C SER A 72 -7.58 -8.82 5.19
N ARG A 73 -7.76 -9.96 4.50
CA ARG A 73 -8.89 -10.88 4.73
C ARG A 73 -8.87 -11.47 6.14
N ILE A 74 -7.70 -11.86 6.66
CA ILE A 74 -7.57 -12.39 8.02
C ILE A 74 -7.97 -11.32 9.03
N GLN A 75 -7.49 -10.09 8.85
CA GLN A 75 -7.85 -8.96 9.71
C GLN A 75 -9.35 -8.64 9.64
N GLN A 76 -9.95 -8.67 8.45
CA GLN A 76 -11.39 -8.49 8.28
C GLN A 76 -12.19 -9.57 9.00
N ALA A 77 -11.79 -10.84 8.89
CA ALA A 77 -12.43 -11.94 9.60
C ALA A 77 -12.30 -11.82 11.13
N LEU A 78 -11.14 -11.36 11.64
CA LEU A 78 -10.96 -11.05 13.06
C LEU A 78 -11.90 -9.94 13.52
N VAL A 79 -11.96 -8.83 12.78
CA VAL A 79 -12.85 -7.70 13.09
C VAL A 79 -14.32 -8.13 13.05
N ALA A 80 -14.73 -8.91 12.04
CA ALA A 80 -16.08 -9.44 11.93
C ALA A 80 -16.45 -10.38 13.08
N ALA A 81 -15.47 -11.09 13.64
CA ALA A 81 -15.64 -11.94 14.82
C ALA A 81 -15.57 -11.16 16.15
N GLY A 82 -15.38 -9.83 16.12
CA GLY A 82 -15.22 -9.01 17.32
C GLY A 82 -13.88 -9.18 18.03
N LEU A 83 -12.87 -9.69 17.32
CA LEU A 83 -11.54 -9.97 17.86
C LEU A 83 -10.56 -8.84 17.54
N PRO A 84 -9.61 -8.55 18.45
CA PRO A 84 -8.57 -7.58 18.17
C PRO A 84 -7.60 -8.12 17.12
N THR A 85 -7.09 -7.25 16.25
CA THR A 85 -6.09 -7.61 15.23
C THR A 85 -4.76 -8.06 15.84
N THR A 86 -4.49 -7.72 17.11
CA THR A 86 -3.33 -8.21 17.86
C THR A 86 -3.38 -9.70 18.18
N ALA A 87 -4.53 -10.36 18.01
CA ALA A 87 -4.64 -11.82 18.09
C ALA A 87 -3.91 -12.50 16.93
N PHE A 88 -3.68 -11.81 15.82
CA PHE A 88 -2.90 -12.31 14.69
C PHE A 88 -1.39 -12.20 14.96
N SER A 89 -0.72 -13.35 15.00
CA SER A 89 0.72 -13.47 15.30
C SER A 89 1.57 -13.45 14.04
N GLY A 90 1.05 -14.00 12.94
CA GLY A 90 1.75 -14.03 11.66
C GLY A 90 1.30 -15.18 10.76
N ILE A 91 1.89 -15.21 9.57
CA ILE A 91 1.71 -16.25 8.54
C ILE A 91 3.07 -16.82 8.20
N GLN A 92 3.15 -18.13 8.02
CA GLN A 92 4.34 -18.83 7.57
C GLN A 92 3.99 -19.68 6.34
N PRO A 93 4.68 -19.52 5.20
CA PRO A 93 4.49 -20.42 4.07
C PRO A 93 5.01 -21.82 4.41
N LEU A 94 4.21 -22.84 4.10
CA LEU A 94 4.60 -24.25 4.30
C LEU A 94 5.17 -24.84 3.00
N GLY A 95 4.70 -24.37 1.85
CA GLY A 95 5.22 -24.75 0.55
C GLY A 95 4.19 -24.61 -0.56
N ASP A 96 4.72 -24.58 -1.78
CA ASP A 96 3.95 -24.58 -3.01
C ASP A 96 4.18 -25.92 -3.73
N GLN A 97 3.10 -26.59 -4.09
CA GLN A 97 3.13 -27.83 -4.85
C GLN A 97 2.39 -27.63 -6.16
N LEU A 98 3.07 -27.84 -7.28
CA LEU A 98 2.45 -27.89 -8.60
C LEU A 98 2.10 -29.34 -8.91
N ASP A 99 0.83 -29.61 -9.21
CA ASP A 99 0.42 -30.91 -9.74
C ASP A 99 0.68 -30.94 -11.25
N PRO A 100 1.63 -31.77 -11.73
CA PRO A 100 2.01 -31.80 -13.13
C PRO A 100 0.93 -32.36 -14.06
N VAL A 101 -0.08 -33.05 -13.53
CA VAL A 101 -1.15 -33.65 -14.34
C VAL A 101 -2.33 -32.70 -14.50
N SER A 102 -2.68 -31.99 -13.43
CA SER A 102 -3.84 -31.09 -13.42
C SER A 102 -3.48 -29.63 -13.70
N HIS A 103 -2.19 -29.29 -13.78
CA HIS A 103 -1.72 -27.89 -13.84
C HIS A 103 -2.34 -27.01 -12.74
N VAL A 104 -2.66 -27.62 -11.59
CA VAL A 104 -3.17 -26.92 -10.42
C VAL A 104 -2.01 -26.62 -9.50
N GLN A 105 -1.81 -25.33 -9.21
CA GLN A 105 -0.89 -24.90 -8.18
C GLN A 105 -1.61 -24.93 -6.83
N GLN A 106 -1.07 -25.73 -5.90
CA GLN A 106 -1.49 -25.75 -4.51
C GLN A 106 -0.51 -24.93 -3.68
N ARG A 107 -1.03 -23.97 -2.92
CA ARG A 107 -0.25 -23.16 -1.99
C ARG A 107 -0.72 -23.43 -0.57
N SER A 108 0.20 -23.73 0.32
CA SER A 108 -0.08 -24.04 1.71
C SER A 108 0.57 -23.03 2.64
N LEU A 109 -0.22 -22.50 3.57
CA LEU A 109 0.21 -21.49 4.52
C LEU A 109 -0.23 -21.89 5.93
N GLN A 110 0.55 -21.48 6.92
CA GLN A 110 0.25 -21.65 8.33
C GLN A 110 -0.04 -20.28 8.95
N LEU A 111 -1.27 -20.10 9.42
CA LEU A 111 -1.73 -18.94 10.17
C LEU A 111 -1.57 -19.21 11.67
N ARG A 112 -0.98 -18.27 12.41
CA ARG A 112 -0.86 -18.33 13.87
C ARG A 112 -1.71 -17.26 14.53
N LEU A 113 -2.60 -17.68 15.43
CA LEU A 113 -3.45 -16.83 16.26
C LEU A 113 -3.13 -17.08 17.73
N ASN A 114 -2.97 -16.02 18.52
CA ASN A 114 -2.60 -16.12 19.92
C ASN A 114 -3.80 -15.92 20.84
N SER A 115 -3.81 -16.68 21.93
CA SER A 115 -4.68 -16.46 23.09
C SER A 115 -6.18 -16.38 22.76
N LEU A 116 -6.69 -17.26 21.91
CA LEU A 116 -8.12 -17.34 21.59
C LEU A 116 -8.84 -18.33 22.51
N ALA A 117 -10.00 -17.94 23.01
CA ALA A 117 -10.93 -18.87 23.63
C ALA A 117 -11.67 -19.72 22.56
N PRO A 118 -12.20 -20.91 22.90
CA PRO A 118 -12.92 -21.75 21.95
C PRO A 118 -14.09 -21.04 21.24
N ALA A 119 -14.83 -20.20 21.98
CA ALA A 119 -15.93 -19.42 21.41
C ALA A 119 -15.45 -18.35 20.41
N GLU A 120 -14.35 -17.67 20.74
CA GLU A 120 -13.70 -16.67 19.88
C GLU A 120 -13.20 -17.31 18.58
N LEU A 121 -12.58 -18.49 18.69
CA LEU A 121 -12.14 -19.28 17.53
C LEU A 121 -13.31 -19.69 16.65
N GLY A 122 -14.42 -20.13 17.24
CA GLY A 122 -15.64 -20.48 16.50
C GLY A 122 -16.22 -19.28 15.74
N ALA A 123 -16.26 -18.11 16.36
CA ALA A 123 -16.70 -16.87 15.73
C ALA A 123 -15.79 -16.47 14.55
N TRP A 124 -14.47 -16.57 14.73
CA TRP A 124 -13.51 -16.30 13.66
C TRP A 124 -13.65 -17.29 12.50
N LEU A 125 -13.79 -18.59 12.77
CA LEU A 125 -14.00 -19.60 11.73
C LEU A 125 -15.30 -19.33 10.95
N ALA A 126 -16.39 -18.96 11.62
CA ALA A 126 -17.64 -18.61 10.97
C ALA A 126 -17.48 -17.39 10.04
N ALA A 127 -16.74 -16.37 10.48
CA ALA A 127 -16.43 -15.20 9.66
C ALA A 127 -15.46 -15.50 8.51
N TRP A 128 -14.56 -16.47 8.68
CA TRP A 128 -13.57 -16.87 7.67
C TRP A 128 -14.17 -17.72 6.55
N LEU A 129 -15.12 -18.60 6.88
CA LEU A 129 -15.72 -19.58 5.97
C LEU A 129 -16.79 -18.96 5.06
N THR A 130 -16.48 -17.84 4.42
CA THR A 130 -17.34 -17.22 3.41
C THR A 130 -17.20 -17.91 2.04
N PRO A 131 -18.24 -17.88 1.19
CA PRO A 131 -18.21 -18.52 -0.13
C PRO A 131 -17.05 -18.05 -1.01
N ASP A 132 -16.81 -16.73 -1.00
CA ASP A 132 -15.82 -16.05 -1.83
C ASP A 132 -14.38 -16.14 -1.32
N GLN A 133 -14.15 -16.88 -0.23
CA GLN A 133 -12.82 -17.08 0.34
C GLN A 133 -12.02 -18.12 -0.50
N PRO A 134 -10.95 -17.74 -1.22
CA PRO A 134 -10.14 -18.71 -1.96
C PRO A 134 -9.32 -19.64 -1.08
N TRP A 135 -9.04 -19.25 0.17
CA TRP A 135 -8.25 -20.03 1.13
C TRP A 135 -9.13 -20.96 1.98
N ARG A 136 -8.94 -22.27 1.83
CA ARG A 136 -9.68 -23.27 2.60
C ARG A 136 -8.90 -23.72 3.82
N VAL A 137 -9.60 -23.89 4.94
CA VAL A 137 -9.01 -24.47 6.16
C VAL A 137 -8.80 -25.97 5.93
N GLN A 138 -7.55 -26.40 5.97
CA GLN A 138 -7.17 -27.81 5.80
C GLN A 138 -6.96 -28.49 7.15
N GLY A 139 -6.46 -27.75 8.14
CA GLY A 139 -6.13 -28.28 9.46
C GLY A 139 -6.15 -27.20 10.52
N LEU A 140 -6.37 -27.64 11.76
CA LEU A 140 -6.39 -26.77 12.93
C LEU A 140 -5.71 -27.50 14.08
N ALA A 141 -4.73 -26.83 14.68
CA ALA A 141 -4.00 -27.32 15.85
C ALA A 141 -4.13 -26.32 16.99
N LEU A 142 -4.39 -26.83 18.20
CA LEU A 142 -4.54 -26.07 19.43
C LEU A 142 -3.39 -26.42 20.35
N ALA A 143 -2.67 -25.41 20.82
CA ALA A 143 -1.63 -25.56 21.82
C ALA A 143 -1.94 -24.66 23.01
N HIS A 144 -1.65 -25.14 24.22
CA HIS A 144 -1.67 -24.27 25.38
C HIS A 144 -0.45 -23.33 25.30
N PRO A 145 -0.63 -22.02 25.48
CA PRO A 145 0.49 -21.10 25.55
C PRO A 145 1.40 -21.54 26.70
N GLN A 146 2.63 -21.94 26.38
CA GLN A 146 3.64 -22.21 27.39
C GLN A 146 4.07 -20.86 27.97
N ASP A 147 3.74 -20.59 29.23
CA ASP A 147 4.23 -19.41 29.93
C ASP A 147 5.72 -19.64 30.27
N PRO A 148 6.66 -18.92 29.63
CA PRO A 148 8.09 -19.11 29.91
C PRO A 148 8.48 -18.55 31.30
N GLY A 149 7.59 -17.82 31.99
CA GLY A 149 7.88 -17.13 33.26
C GLY A 149 7.19 -17.70 34.50
N GLY A 150 6.30 -18.70 34.37
CA GLY A 150 5.74 -19.47 35.49
C GLY A 150 4.97 -18.68 36.57
N GLY A 151 4.54 -17.44 36.30
CA GLY A 151 4.15 -16.50 37.36
C GLY A 151 2.73 -15.94 37.30
N THR A 152 1.98 -16.17 36.24
CA THR A 152 0.61 -15.63 36.10
C THR A 152 -0.35 -16.73 35.72
N THR A 153 -1.50 -16.79 36.39
CA THR A 153 -2.65 -17.58 35.95
C THR A 153 -3.12 -17.04 34.60
N LEU A 154 -2.47 -17.48 33.52
CA LEU A 154 -3.04 -17.37 32.20
C LEU A 154 -4.40 -18.04 32.26
N ASP A 155 -5.41 -17.35 31.73
CA ASP A 155 -6.75 -17.90 31.52
C ASP A 155 -6.60 -19.27 30.84
N SER A 156 -6.85 -20.34 31.60
CA SER A 156 -6.60 -21.72 31.17
C SER A 156 -7.47 -22.13 29.98
N ASN A 157 -8.44 -21.28 29.64
CA ASN A 157 -9.33 -21.46 28.51
C ASN A 157 -8.84 -20.75 27.23
N ARG A 158 -7.62 -20.18 27.21
CA ARG A 158 -7.05 -19.54 26.02
C ARG A 158 -5.97 -20.41 25.36
N PHE A 159 -6.03 -20.49 24.04
CA PHE A 159 -5.18 -21.34 23.22
C PHE A 159 -4.38 -20.53 22.20
N ALA A 160 -3.15 -20.97 21.94
CA ALA A 160 -2.44 -20.64 20.72
C ALA A 160 -3.00 -21.55 19.60
N VAL A 161 -3.58 -20.94 18.58
CA VAL A 161 -4.22 -21.64 17.47
C VAL A 161 -3.34 -21.55 16.24
N THR A 162 -3.10 -22.69 15.62
CA THR A 162 -2.41 -22.79 14.34
C THR A 162 -3.38 -23.34 13.30
N VAL A 163 -3.62 -22.57 12.24
CA VAL A 163 -4.56 -22.92 11.17
C VAL A 163 -3.77 -23.15 9.89
N THR A 164 -3.91 -24.31 9.28
CA THR A 164 -3.33 -24.60 7.97
C THR A 164 -4.34 -24.22 6.90
N LEU A 165 -3.94 -23.29 6.02
CA LEU A 165 -4.73 -22.80 4.91
C LEU A 165 -4.18 -23.34 3.59
N LEU A 166 -5.09 -23.72 2.69
CA LEU A 166 -4.78 -24.24 1.36
C LEU A 166 -5.51 -23.41 0.31
N MET A 167 -4.78 -22.91 -0.68
CA MET A 167 -5.35 -22.31 -1.89
C MET A 167 -5.02 -23.19 -3.09
N ARG A 168 -6.02 -23.41 -3.94
CA ARG A 168 -5.83 -24.05 -5.25
C ARG A 168 -6.05 -23.00 -6.32
N SER A 169 -5.01 -22.70 -7.08
CA SER A 169 -5.11 -21.86 -8.27
C SER A 169 -5.02 -22.75 -9.49
N LEU A 170 -5.95 -22.58 -10.43
CA LEU A 170 -5.72 -23.03 -11.79
C LEU A 170 -4.60 -22.16 -12.35
N GLU A 171 -3.57 -22.78 -12.92
CA GLU A 171 -2.58 -22.06 -13.70
C GLU A 171 -3.27 -21.66 -15.00
N ASP A 172 -3.51 -20.36 -15.21
CA ASP A 172 -4.02 -19.86 -16.50
C ASP A 172 -2.95 -20.16 -17.55
N SER A 173 -3.16 -21.25 -18.29
CA SER A 173 -2.28 -21.67 -19.37
C SER A 173 -2.33 -20.61 -20.48
N PRO A 174 -1.18 -20.05 -20.91
CA PRO A 174 -1.11 -19.00 -21.94
C PRO A 174 -1.54 -19.47 -23.33
#